data_AF-A0A1Q7VCS1-F1
#
_entry.id   AF-A0A1Q7VCS1-F1
#
_cell.length_a   1.000
_cell.length_b   1.000
_cell.length_c   1.000
_cell.angle_alpha   90.00
_cell.angle_beta   90.00
_cell.angle_gamma   90.00
#
_symmetry.space_group_name_H-M   'P 1'
#
loop_
_entity.id
_entity.type
_entity.pdbx_description
1 polymer ?
#
loop_
_entity_poly.entity_id
_entity_poly.type
_entity_poly.pdbx_seq_one_letter_code
_entity_poly.pdbx_strand_id
1 'polypeptide(L)'
;VFHQDDLHTSVSAESIRFALRYRFQLENLKVNRSYDPEAGKLNFEDEKRTTWNPDGDVFVDDDLMGFMDAAAAQAEKETEEVEAGGEGETKAKAPKKRAKGKTTKRPSPLAIGRAVSLRPYRGELSFNAVSGEKVKGKLSLYNAEMHTTEYQYSFGLNLDDVIKKENIGHVVEAIIDPPQVAGNHARFAYDFSPASIVLRVTNAHSSKIQNCFEHDEESRGYTVKKLIERVESKDIPAGELFIGGELTNTPEGARLKELGAQVFAGIRAAADAARARVAGLHDE
;
A
#
# COMPACT_ATOMS: atom_id res chain seq x y z
N VAL A 1 -4.62 14.73 -7.75
CA VAL A 1 -4.60 13.82 -8.93
C VAL A 1 -5.94 13.91 -9.62
N PHE A 2 -5.96 13.90 -10.96
CA PHE A 2 -7.21 13.96 -11.71
C PHE A 2 -7.91 12.60 -11.72
N HIS A 3 -9.20 12.59 -11.41
CA HIS A 3 -10.09 11.44 -11.53
C HIS A 3 -11.43 11.95 -12.03
N GLN A 4 -11.95 11.37 -13.11
CA GLN A 4 -13.20 11.83 -13.76
C GLN A 4 -13.21 13.35 -14.03
N ASP A 5 -12.09 13.88 -14.52
CA ASP A 5 -11.85 15.31 -14.80
C ASP A 5 -11.83 16.25 -13.57
N ASP A 6 -12.05 15.73 -12.37
CA ASP A 6 -11.97 16.47 -11.12
C ASP A 6 -10.63 16.33 -10.42
N LEU A 7 -10.27 17.31 -9.60
CA LEU A 7 -9.07 17.26 -8.77
C LEU A 7 -9.35 16.53 -7.46
N HIS A 8 -8.60 15.47 -7.17
CA HIS A 8 -8.70 14.69 -5.93
C HIS A 8 -7.41 14.77 -5.09
N THR A 9 -7.53 14.66 -3.76
CA THR A 9 -6.36 14.46 -2.89
C THR A 9 -5.92 13.00 -2.90
N SER A 10 -4.71 12.73 -2.44
CA SER A 10 -4.20 11.36 -2.42
C SER A 10 -3.13 11.09 -1.39
N VAL A 11 -3.07 9.84 -0.96
CA VAL A 11 -2.04 9.30 -0.08
C VAL A 11 -1.23 8.27 -0.86
N SER A 12 0.10 8.37 -0.80
CA SER A 12 0.99 7.51 -1.59
C SER A 12 0.89 6.04 -1.16
N ALA A 13 1.16 5.14 -2.10
CA ALA A 13 1.26 3.72 -1.79
C ALA A 13 2.39 3.46 -0.77
N GLU A 14 3.46 4.24 -0.82
CA GLU A 14 4.61 4.17 0.09
C GLU A 14 4.24 4.53 1.52
N SER A 15 3.40 5.55 1.74
CA SER A 15 2.88 5.89 3.07
C SER A 15 2.05 4.74 3.65
N ILE A 16 1.21 4.11 2.84
CA ILE A 16 0.42 2.94 3.25
C ILE A 16 1.35 1.76 3.57
N ARG A 17 2.32 1.45 2.69
CA ARG A 17 3.32 0.38 2.92
C ARG A 17 4.14 0.63 4.19
N PHE A 18 4.46 1.89 4.49
CA PHE A 18 5.13 2.26 5.74
C PHE A 18 4.24 1.92 6.94
N ALA A 19 2.98 2.35 6.94
CA ALA A 19 2.05 2.06 8.03
C ALA A 19 1.85 0.55 8.26
N LEU A 20 1.70 -0.25 7.19
CA LEU A 20 1.60 -1.70 7.32
C LEU A 20 2.86 -2.32 7.93
N ARG A 21 4.06 -1.86 7.52
CA ARG A 21 5.31 -2.33 8.14
C ARG A 21 5.41 -1.92 9.60
N TYR A 22 5.00 -0.68 9.90
CA TYR A 22 4.97 -0.19 11.27
C TYR A 22 4.01 -1.03 12.14
N ARG A 23 2.89 -1.49 11.58
CA ARG A 23 2.02 -2.45 12.26
C ARG A 23 2.75 -3.73 12.65
N PHE A 24 3.53 -4.30 11.73
CA PHE A 24 4.33 -5.50 12.02
C PHE A 24 5.32 -5.28 13.16
N GLN A 25 5.96 -4.11 13.20
CA GLN A 25 6.84 -3.73 14.30
C GLN A 25 6.08 -3.60 15.63
N LEU A 26 4.89 -2.98 15.64
CA LEU A 26 4.06 -2.86 16.85
C LEU A 26 3.60 -4.21 17.40
N GLU A 27 3.46 -5.22 16.53
CA GLU A 27 3.14 -6.61 16.90
C GLU A 27 4.38 -7.43 17.29
N ASN A 28 5.57 -6.82 17.36
CA ASN A 28 6.85 -7.47 17.63
C ASN A 28 7.20 -8.59 16.63
N LEU A 29 6.73 -8.47 15.39
CA LEU A 29 7.14 -9.37 14.32
C LEU A 29 8.58 -9.07 13.88
N LYS A 30 9.28 -10.10 13.38
CA LYS A 30 10.65 -9.99 12.89
C LYS A 30 10.67 -9.22 11.56
N VAL A 31 10.92 -7.91 11.63
CA VAL A 31 11.06 -7.00 10.47
C VAL A 31 12.52 -6.68 10.20
N ASN A 32 12.91 -6.54 8.93
CA ASN A 32 14.24 -6.09 8.58
C ASN A 32 14.35 -4.58 8.76
N ARG A 33 13.29 -3.84 8.41
CA ARG A 33 13.24 -2.38 8.51
C ARG A 33 12.30 -1.97 9.64
N SER A 34 12.78 -1.18 10.59
CA SER A 34 11.98 -0.63 11.69
C SER A 34 12.09 0.89 11.76
N TYR A 35 11.12 1.53 12.40
CA TYR A 35 11.10 2.98 12.65
C TYR A 35 11.30 3.26 14.13
N ASP A 36 12.29 4.09 14.44
CA ASP A 36 12.54 4.63 15.76
C ASP A 36 11.82 5.99 15.89
N PRO A 37 10.76 6.08 16.73
CA PRO A 37 10.01 7.32 16.90
C PRO A 37 10.76 8.38 17.71
N GLU A 38 11.72 7.99 18.56
CA GLU A 38 12.51 8.94 19.36
C GLU A 38 13.60 9.59 18.49
N ALA A 39 14.31 8.79 17.70
CA ALA A 39 15.34 9.27 16.80
C ALA A 39 14.79 9.82 15.48
N GLY A 40 13.54 9.49 15.14
CA GLY A 40 12.91 9.85 13.87
C GLY A 40 13.58 9.21 12.65
N LYS A 41 14.10 7.98 12.79
CA LYS A 41 14.94 7.32 11.79
C LYS A 41 14.51 5.88 11.50
N LEU A 42 14.90 5.38 10.34
CA LEU A 42 14.77 3.97 10.00
C LEU A 42 16.01 3.20 10.45
N ASN A 43 15.79 2.03 11.04
CA ASN A 43 16.83 1.06 11.37
C ASN A 43 16.70 -0.16 10.47
N PHE A 44 17.82 -0.85 10.25
CA PHE A 44 17.90 -2.06 9.44
C PHE A 44 18.67 -3.15 10.19
N GLU A 45 18.13 -4.37 10.20
CA GLU A 45 18.86 -5.56 10.67
C GLU A 45 19.92 -6.00 9.66
N ASP A 46 19.56 -5.99 8.38
CA ASP A 46 20.45 -6.29 7.25
C ASP A 46 20.07 -5.41 6.05
N GLU A 47 20.63 -4.20 6.02
CA GLU A 47 20.35 -3.19 4.99
C GLU A 47 20.67 -3.70 3.58
N LYS A 48 21.71 -4.51 3.44
CA LYS A 48 22.16 -5.06 2.15
C LYS A 48 21.54 -6.41 1.80
N ARG A 49 20.68 -6.97 2.68
CA ARG A 49 20.06 -8.29 2.52
C ARG A 49 21.09 -9.37 2.19
N THR A 50 22.27 -9.27 2.82
CA THR A 50 23.39 -10.21 2.65
C THR A 50 23.09 -11.60 3.17
N THR A 51 22.17 -11.70 4.13
CA THR A 51 21.73 -12.93 4.79
C THR A 51 20.44 -13.50 4.21
N TRP A 52 19.90 -12.89 3.14
CA TRP A 52 18.64 -13.32 2.55
C TRP A 52 18.70 -14.78 2.05
N ASN A 53 17.82 -15.62 2.58
CA ASN A 53 17.63 -17.01 2.17
C ASN A 53 16.13 -17.36 2.20
N PRO A 54 15.48 -17.64 1.05
CA PRO A 54 14.06 -17.98 1.02
C PRO A 54 13.74 -19.31 1.73
N ASP A 55 14.71 -20.22 1.84
CA ASP A 55 14.52 -21.51 2.51
C ASP A 55 14.69 -21.40 4.05
N GLY A 56 15.17 -20.25 4.53
CA GLY A 56 15.47 -20.00 5.95
C GLY A 56 14.39 -19.19 6.67
N ASP A 57 14.83 -18.51 7.72
CA ASP A 57 14.04 -17.48 8.39
C ASP A 57 14.08 -16.19 7.59
N VAL A 58 12.92 -15.72 7.16
CA VAL A 58 12.76 -14.47 6.42
C VAL A 58 12.14 -13.40 7.32
N PHE A 59 12.51 -12.14 7.10
CA PHE A 59 11.82 -11.01 7.72
C PHE A 59 10.44 -10.85 7.07
N VAL A 60 9.40 -10.60 7.87
CA VAL A 60 8.01 -10.51 7.39
C VAL A 60 7.82 -9.43 6.33
N ASP A 61 8.51 -8.29 6.48
CA ASP A 61 8.43 -7.17 5.53
C ASP A 61 9.22 -7.43 4.25
N ASP A 62 10.39 -8.07 4.31
CA ASP A 62 11.13 -8.47 3.09
C ASP A 62 10.39 -9.60 2.32
N ASP A 63 9.70 -10.52 3.03
CA ASP A 63 8.87 -11.55 2.39
C ASP A 63 7.68 -10.93 1.63
N LEU A 64 6.88 -10.10 2.31
CA LEU A 64 5.63 -9.55 1.77
C LEU A 64 5.84 -8.32 0.87
N MET A 65 6.83 -7.48 1.17
CA MET A 65 7.03 -6.19 0.50
C MET A 65 8.24 -6.19 -0.45
N GLY A 66 9.02 -7.27 -0.48
CA GLY A 66 10.21 -7.38 -1.30
C GLY A 66 11.26 -6.31 -0.99
N PHE A 67 12.35 -6.35 -1.75
CA PHE A 67 13.48 -5.43 -1.61
C PHE A 67 14.33 -5.42 -2.87
N MET A 68 15.19 -4.41 -2.99
CA MET A 68 16.22 -4.35 -4.00
C MET A 68 17.44 -3.66 -3.40
N ASP A 69 18.57 -4.36 -3.37
CA ASP A 69 19.86 -3.77 -3.05
C ASP A 69 20.46 -3.15 -4.32
N ALA A 70 20.76 -1.85 -4.25
CA ALA A 70 21.30 -1.06 -5.35
C ALA A 70 22.83 -1.10 -5.44
N ALA A 71 23.53 -1.89 -4.61
CA ALA A 71 24.99 -1.99 -4.62
C ALA A 71 25.56 -2.31 -6.03
N ALA A 72 24.83 -3.09 -6.83
CA ALA A 72 25.20 -3.38 -8.22
C ALA A 72 25.14 -2.14 -9.14
N ALA A 73 24.15 -1.26 -8.93
CA ALA A 73 23.99 -0.03 -9.71
C ALA A 73 25.03 1.04 -9.34
N GLN A 74 25.48 1.07 -8.08
CA GLN A 74 26.60 1.92 -7.66
C GLN A 74 27.92 1.46 -8.29
N ALA A 75 28.22 0.15 -8.28
CA ALA A 75 29.42 -0.38 -8.90
C ALA A 75 29.47 -0.17 -10.43
N GLU A 76 28.32 -0.25 -11.11
CA GLU A 76 28.21 0.06 -12.55
C GLU A 76 28.37 1.56 -12.84
N LYS A 77 27.81 2.45 -12.00
CA LYS A 77 28.03 3.91 -12.14
C LYS A 77 29.48 4.31 -11.90
N GLU A 78 30.12 3.78 -10.86
CA GLU A 78 31.53 4.05 -10.57
C GLU A 78 32.45 3.58 -11.70
N THR A 79 32.12 2.48 -12.38
CA THR A 79 32.90 2.03 -13.55
C THR A 79 32.68 2.90 -14.79
N GLU A 80 31.48 3.44 -14.99
CA GLU A 80 31.19 4.39 -16.08
C GLU A 80 31.85 5.77 -15.86
N GLU A 81 31.90 6.26 -14.62
CA GLU A 81 32.58 7.53 -14.29
C GLU A 81 34.12 7.43 -14.43
N VAL A 82 34.70 6.27 -14.10
CA VAL A 82 36.15 6.01 -14.31
C VAL A 82 36.49 5.89 -15.80
N GLU A 83 35.57 5.44 -16.65
CA GLU A 83 35.75 5.42 -18.11
C GLU A 83 35.57 6.81 -18.75
N ALA A 84 34.73 7.68 -18.18
CA ALA A 84 34.48 9.04 -18.67
C ALA A 84 35.54 10.08 -18.25
N GLY A 85 36.27 9.86 -17.13
CA GLY A 85 37.31 10.76 -16.63
C GLY A 85 38.69 10.62 -17.29
N GLY A 86 38.82 9.80 -18.33
CA GLY A 86 40.09 9.43 -18.97
C GLY A 86 40.33 10.07 -20.35
N GLU A 87 40.20 11.39 -20.48
CA GLU A 87 40.69 12.10 -21.68
C GLU A 87 42.21 12.33 -21.56
N GLY A 88 42.97 11.35 -22.05
CA GLY A 88 44.43 11.44 -22.22
C GLY A 88 44.92 10.32 -23.14
N GLU A 89 45.43 10.70 -24.30
CA GLU A 89 45.70 9.87 -25.49
C GLU A 89 46.57 8.61 -25.28
N THR A 90 46.30 7.63 -26.15
CA THR A 90 47.14 6.48 -26.58
C THR A 90 47.28 5.23 -25.70
N LYS A 91 46.45 4.21 -26.00
CA LYS A 91 46.84 2.89 -26.58
C LYS A 91 45.72 1.87 -26.35
N ALA A 92 45.35 1.17 -27.42
CA ALA A 92 44.34 0.10 -27.43
C ALA A 92 44.60 -0.94 -26.32
N LYS A 93 43.77 -0.92 -25.28
CA LYS A 93 43.64 -2.00 -24.29
C LYS A 93 42.31 -2.70 -24.51
N ALA A 94 42.35 -4.03 -24.51
CA ALA A 94 41.21 -4.91 -24.66
C ALA A 94 40.04 -4.50 -23.74
N PRO A 95 38.77 -4.67 -24.17
CA PRO A 95 37.62 -4.29 -23.38
C PRO A 95 37.65 -5.05 -22.05
N LYS A 96 37.85 -4.33 -20.94
CA LYS A 96 37.68 -4.90 -19.61
C LYS A 96 36.22 -5.31 -19.48
N LYS A 97 35.97 -6.59 -19.22
CA LYS A 97 34.63 -7.11 -18.91
C LYS A 97 34.06 -6.26 -17.76
N ARG A 98 32.99 -5.51 -18.04
CA ARG A 98 32.16 -4.85 -17.02
C ARG A 98 31.79 -5.90 -15.98
N ALA A 99 32.21 -5.70 -14.74
CA ALA A 99 31.82 -6.57 -13.64
C ALA A 99 30.34 -6.33 -13.39
N LYS A 100 29.46 -7.18 -13.95
CA LYS A 100 28.03 -7.13 -13.63
C LYS A 100 27.88 -7.32 -12.13
N GLY A 101 27.48 -6.26 -11.42
CA GLY A 101 27.20 -6.34 -9.99
C GLY A 101 26.11 -7.39 -9.74
N LYS A 102 26.26 -8.19 -8.69
CA LYS A 102 25.21 -9.13 -8.27
C LYS A 102 24.15 -8.32 -7.53
N THR A 103 22.98 -8.13 -8.13
CA THR A 103 21.84 -7.47 -7.48
C THR A 103 21.09 -8.47 -6.61
N THR A 104 21.03 -8.25 -5.30
CA THR A 104 20.12 -8.98 -4.42
C THR A 104 18.76 -8.30 -4.48
N LYS A 105 17.76 -8.95 -5.08
CA LYS A 105 16.42 -8.40 -5.23
C LYS A 105 15.34 -9.46 -5.06
N ARG A 106 14.18 -9.02 -4.58
CA ARG A 106 12.95 -9.78 -4.49
C ARG A 106 11.78 -8.89 -4.91
N PRO A 107 11.04 -9.23 -5.97
CA PRO A 107 9.78 -8.58 -6.29
C PRO A 107 8.82 -8.69 -5.09
N SER A 108 8.07 -7.63 -4.84
CA SER A 108 7.08 -7.58 -3.77
C SER A 108 5.86 -8.43 -4.13
N PRO A 109 5.50 -9.48 -3.36
CA PRO A 109 4.21 -10.16 -3.51
C PRO A 109 3.01 -9.22 -3.30
N LEU A 110 3.17 -8.23 -2.41
CA LEU A 110 2.16 -7.22 -2.12
C LEU A 110 2.26 -6.02 -3.06
N ALA A 111 1.22 -5.76 -3.83
CA ALA A 111 1.03 -4.52 -4.58
C ALA A 111 0.03 -3.61 -3.84
N ILE A 112 0.35 -2.32 -3.70
CA ILE A 112 -0.54 -1.33 -3.11
C ILE A 112 -0.71 -0.18 -4.10
N GLY A 113 -1.97 0.18 -4.38
CA GLY A 113 -2.32 1.35 -5.15
C GLY A 113 -2.31 2.62 -4.29
N ARG A 114 -2.05 3.76 -4.93
CA ARG A 114 -2.21 5.07 -4.31
C ARG A 114 -3.66 5.26 -3.87
N ALA A 115 -3.86 5.72 -2.64
CA ALA A 115 -5.19 6.09 -2.16
C ALA A 115 -5.64 7.40 -2.79
N VAL A 116 -6.89 7.45 -3.24
CA VAL A 116 -7.51 8.63 -3.87
C VAL A 116 -8.76 8.99 -3.09
N SER A 117 -8.97 10.28 -2.83
CA SER A 117 -10.20 10.73 -2.19
C SER A 117 -11.40 10.31 -3.05
N LEU A 118 -12.49 9.88 -2.43
CA LEU A 118 -13.74 9.64 -3.16
C LEU A 118 -14.33 10.95 -3.65
N ARG A 119 -14.28 11.99 -2.81
CA ARG A 119 -14.83 13.31 -3.14
C ARG A 119 -13.79 14.17 -3.88
N PRO A 120 -14.21 14.98 -4.86
CA PRO A 120 -13.36 16.02 -5.42
C PRO A 120 -12.90 17.02 -4.37
N TYR A 121 -11.63 17.40 -4.41
CA TYR A 121 -11.06 18.46 -3.60
C TYR A 121 -11.52 19.83 -4.10
N ARG A 122 -12.17 20.59 -3.21
CA ARG A 122 -12.78 21.89 -3.52
C ARG A 122 -11.95 23.11 -3.09
N GLY A 123 -10.66 22.92 -2.77
CA GLY A 123 -9.76 24.03 -2.44
C GLY A 123 -9.95 24.60 -1.03
N GLU A 124 -10.30 23.76 -0.06
CA GLU A 124 -10.52 24.20 1.32
C GLU A 124 -9.18 24.52 2.01
N LEU A 125 -9.10 25.72 2.58
CA LEU A 125 -7.90 26.28 3.21
C LEU A 125 -8.18 26.64 4.66
N SER A 126 -7.27 26.27 5.55
CA SER A 126 -7.24 26.76 6.92
C SER A 126 -6.61 28.16 6.95
N PHE A 127 -7.29 29.11 7.60
CA PHE A 127 -6.72 30.42 7.92
C PHE A 127 -6.30 30.42 9.39
N ASN A 128 -5.01 30.28 9.63
CA ASN A 128 -4.49 30.26 10.99
C ASN A 128 -4.23 31.69 11.48
N ALA A 129 -4.47 31.93 12.77
CA ALA A 129 -4.26 33.22 13.42
C ALA A 129 -3.32 33.08 14.63
N VAL A 130 -2.60 34.16 14.94
CA VAL A 130 -1.85 34.29 16.21
C VAL A 130 -2.70 35.17 17.12
N SER A 131 -3.07 34.66 18.30
CA SER A 131 -3.62 35.49 19.37
C SER A 131 -2.46 36.17 20.13
N GLY A 132 -2.04 37.36 19.67
CA GLY A 132 -0.99 38.15 20.35
C GLY A 132 0.03 38.80 19.42
N GLU A 133 1.17 39.23 19.98
CA GLU A 133 2.23 39.92 19.22
C GLU A 133 3.05 38.93 18.39
N LYS A 134 3.15 39.18 17.08
CA LYS A 134 3.96 38.36 16.16
C LYS A 134 5.45 38.65 16.36
N VAL A 135 6.11 37.84 17.18
CA VAL A 135 7.56 37.88 17.32
C VAL A 135 8.24 37.28 16.08
N LYS A 136 9.08 38.09 15.41
CA LYS A 136 9.88 37.67 14.25
C LYS A 136 10.66 36.39 14.56
N GLY A 137 10.47 35.35 13.74
CA GLY A 137 11.18 34.07 13.86
C GLY A 137 10.61 33.09 14.90
N LYS A 138 9.53 33.41 15.62
CA LYS A 138 8.91 32.51 16.62
C LYS A 138 7.48 32.09 16.28
N LEU A 139 6.79 32.82 15.39
CA LEU A 139 5.38 32.61 15.09
C LEU A 139 5.17 32.59 13.57
N SER A 140 5.48 31.45 12.96
CA SER A 140 5.13 31.17 11.57
C SER A 140 3.65 30.80 11.50
N LEU A 141 2.84 31.72 10.98
CA LEU A 141 1.50 31.39 10.49
C LEU A 141 1.67 30.51 9.27
N TYR A 142 1.18 29.27 9.36
CA TYR A 142 1.03 28.38 8.21
C TYR A 142 -0.42 28.39 7.77
N ASN A 143 -0.67 28.12 6.50
CA ASN A 143 -2.00 27.71 6.04
C ASN A 143 -1.91 26.21 5.72
N ALA A 144 -3.02 25.50 5.88
CA ALA A 144 -3.11 24.10 5.49
C ALA A 144 -4.24 23.93 4.48
N GLU A 145 -3.97 23.20 3.40
CA GLU A 145 -5.02 22.62 2.57
C GLU A 145 -5.66 21.48 3.35
N MET A 146 -6.99 21.51 3.46
CA MET A 146 -7.74 20.52 4.24
C MET A 146 -8.75 19.84 3.34
N HIS A 147 -8.96 18.55 3.53
CA HIS A 147 -9.96 17.82 2.77
C HIS A 147 -10.61 16.77 3.65
N THR A 148 -11.89 16.96 3.95
CA THR A 148 -12.70 15.97 4.68
C THR A 148 -13.32 15.01 3.68
N THR A 149 -12.74 13.82 3.57
CA THR A 149 -13.13 12.81 2.59
C THR A 149 -12.73 11.42 3.08
N GLU A 150 -13.44 10.42 2.59
CA GLU A 150 -13.03 9.03 2.57
C GLU A 150 -12.03 8.82 1.43
N TYR A 151 -11.11 7.87 1.62
CA TYR A 151 -10.18 7.45 0.58
C TYR A 151 -10.51 6.03 0.13
N GLN A 152 -10.38 5.78 -1.17
CA GLN A 152 -10.31 4.42 -1.70
C GLN A 152 -8.89 4.08 -2.12
N TYR A 153 -8.49 2.83 -1.90
CA TYR A 153 -7.30 2.25 -2.48
C TYR A 153 -7.51 0.77 -2.74
N SER A 154 -6.64 0.18 -3.55
CA SER A 154 -6.66 -1.24 -3.82
C SER A 154 -5.31 -1.85 -3.47
N PHE A 155 -5.34 -3.10 -3.02
CA PHE A 155 -4.14 -3.91 -2.85
C PHE A 155 -4.32 -5.23 -3.57
N GLY A 156 -3.21 -5.90 -3.86
CA GLY A 156 -3.18 -7.26 -4.38
C GLY A 156 -2.03 -8.01 -3.74
N LEU A 157 -2.24 -9.29 -3.47
CA LEU A 157 -1.22 -10.17 -2.92
C LEU A 157 -1.14 -11.41 -3.79
N ASN A 158 0.00 -11.63 -4.43
CA ASN A 158 0.26 -12.92 -5.07
C ASN A 158 0.56 -13.96 -3.98
N LEU A 159 -0.42 -14.82 -3.72
CA LEU A 159 -0.35 -15.80 -2.62
C LEU A 159 0.82 -16.78 -2.81
N ASP A 160 1.08 -17.22 -4.04
CA ASP A 160 2.16 -18.16 -4.37
C ASP A 160 3.55 -17.57 -4.12
N ASP A 161 3.71 -16.27 -4.35
CA ASP A 161 4.99 -15.59 -4.19
C ASP A 161 5.37 -15.39 -2.72
N VAL A 162 4.43 -15.48 -1.76
CA VAL A 162 4.72 -15.40 -0.31
C VAL A 162 5.44 -16.66 0.16
N ILE A 163 6.60 -16.51 0.79
CA ILE A 163 7.43 -17.65 1.22
C ILE A 163 6.84 -18.30 2.47
N LYS A 164 6.56 -17.53 3.53
CA LYS A 164 5.96 -18.05 4.76
C LYS A 164 4.47 -17.75 4.72
N LYS A 165 3.64 -18.77 4.48
CA LYS A 165 2.20 -18.57 4.29
C LYS A 165 1.52 -17.98 5.53
N GLU A 166 2.08 -18.17 6.73
CA GLU A 166 1.61 -17.47 7.94
C GLU A 166 1.65 -15.93 7.82
N ASN A 167 2.58 -15.38 7.03
CA ASN A 167 2.72 -13.94 6.84
C ASN A 167 1.53 -13.30 6.12
N ILE A 168 0.74 -14.10 5.39
CA ILE A 168 -0.50 -13.63 4.75
C ILE A 168 -1.49 -13.14 5.82
N GLY A 169 -1.54 -13.82 6.98
CA GLY A 169 -2.40 -13.41 8.09
C GLY A 169 -2.01 -12.02 8.61
N HIS A 170 -0.72 -11.78 8.81
CA HIS A 170 -0.18 -10.51 9.30
C HIS A 170 -0.51 -9.33 8.40
N VAL A 171 -0.37 -9.49 7.07
CA VAL A 171 -0.71 -8.38 6.14
C VAL A 171 -2.20 -8.11 6.09
N VAL A 172 -3.06 -9.14 6.16
CA VAL A 172 -4.51 -8.94 6.20
C VAL A 172 -4.93 -8.22 7.48
N GLU A 173 -4.37 -8.60 8.64
CA GLU A 173 -4.59 -7.88 9.90
C GLU A 173 -4.17 -6.41 9.81
N ALA A 174 -2.98 -6.15 9.27
CA ALA A 174 -2.49 -4.79 9.13
C ALA A 174 -3.34 -3.92 8.18
N ILE A 175 -4.02 -4.52 7.19
CA ILE A 175 -4.92 -3.81 6.28
C ILE A 175 -6.25 -3.43 6.94
N ILE A 176 -6.80 -4.30 7.79
CA ILE A 176 -8.08 -4.03 8.45
C ILE A 176 -7.94 -3.18 9.72
N ASP A 177 -6.74 -3.13 10.30
CA ASP A 177 -6.41 -2.34 11.48
C ASP A 177 -5.05 -1.62 11.31
N PRO A 178 -4.92 -0.73 10.31
CA PRO A 178 -3.67 -0.03 10.05
C PRO A 178 -3.42 1.03 11.14
N PRO A 179 -2.16 1.24 11.56
CA PRO A 179 -1.82 2.44 12.29
C PRO A 179 -2.01 3.67 11.38
N GLN A 180 -1.87 4.85 11.97
CA GLN A 180 -2.04 6.12 11.25
C GLN A 180 -1.18 6.18 9.99
N VAL A 181 -1.82 6.49 8.86
CA VAL A 181 -1.15 6.68 7.57
C VAL A 181 -0.91 8.17 7.37
N ALA A 182 0.36 8.57 7.32
CA ALA A 182 0.75 9.97 7.14
C ALA A 182 1.85 10.12 6.08
N GLY A 183 1.99 11.35 5.58
CA GLY A 183 3.12 11.79 4.76
C GLY A 183 4.24 12.41 5.60
N ASN A 184 5.30 12.87 4.92
CA ASN A 184 6.43 13.53 5.56
C ASN A 184 5.95 14.64 6.52
N HIS A 185 6.42 14.55 7.76
CA HIS A 185 6.16 15.41 8.92
C HIS A 185 5.11 14.94 9.96
N ALA A 186 4.37 13.85 9.77
CA ALA A 186 3.51 13.26 10.81
C ALA A 186 2.59 14.26 11.57
N ARG A 187 2.26 15.40 10.94
CA ARG A 187 1.49 16.50 11.55
C ARG A 187 -0.01 16.25 11.54
N PHE A 188 -0.45 15.26 10.76
CA PHE A 188 -1.85 14.91 10.61
C PHE A 188 -2.02 13.40 10.79
N ALA A 189 -2.60 13.03 11.92
CA ALA A 189 -3.07 11.68 12.19
C ALA A 189 -4.41 11.49 11.48
N TYR A 190 -4.41 10.78 10.36
CA TYR A 190 -5.65 10.38 9.70
C TYR A 190 -6.04 8.99 10.20
N ASP A 191 -7.29 8.85 10.62
CA ASP A 191 -7.89 7.53 10.75
C ASP A 191 -7.98 6.92 9.36
N PHE A 192 -7.22 5.84 9.15
CA PHE A 192 -7.17 5.09 7.91
C PHE A 192 -7.85 3.73 8.05
N SER A 193 -8.59 3.53 9.13
CA SER A 193 -9.42 2.34 9.30
C SER A 193 -10.45 2.29 8.18
N PRO A 194 -10.64 1.11 7.55
CA PRO A 194 -11.62 0.99 6.48
C PRO A 194 -13.04 1.19 7.03
N ALA A 195 -13.88 1.92 6.31
CA ALA A 195 -15.34 1.95 6.56
C ALA A 195 -16.04 0.73 5.91
N SER A 196 -15.51 0.32 4.76
CA SER A 196 -15.95 -0.86 4.00
C SER A 196 -14.76 -1.55 3.33
N ILE A 197 -14.90 -2.85 3.11
CA ILE A 197 -13.90 -3.65 2.39
C ILE A 197 -14.57 -4.58 1.38
N VAL A 198 -13.94 -4.72 0.21
CA VAL A 198 -14.25 -5.74 -0.79
C VAL A 198 -12.98 -6.51 -1.06
N LEU A 199 -12.96 -7.77 -0.65
CA LEU A 199 -11.88 -8.71 -0.92
C LEU A 199 -12.32 -9.67 -2.03
N ARG A 200 -11.39 -10.02 -2.91
CA ARG A 200 -11.58 -11.06 -3.92
C ARG A 200 -10.47 -12.08 -3.81
N VAL A 201 -10.82 -13.34 -3.57
CA VAL A 201 -9.88 -14.46 -3.61
C VAL A 201 -10.13 -15.24 -4.90
N THR A 202 -9.15 -15.28 -5.80
CA THR A 202 -9.33 -15.76 -7.18
C THR A 202 -8.03 -16.30 -7.77
N ASN A 203 -8.15 -17.18 -8.76
CA ASN A 203 -7.04 -17.62 -9.62
C ASN A 203 -6.85 -16.72 -10.86
N ALA A 204 -7.68 -15.69 -11.02
CA ALA A 204 -7.58 -14.76 -12.15
C ALA A 204 -6.40 -13.79 -12.00
N HIS A 205 -5.65 -13.56 -13.08
CA HIS A 205 -4.52 -12.60 -13.09
C HIS A 205 -4.95 -11.13 -12.96
N SER A 206 -6.21 -10.80 -13.27
CA SER A 206 -6.75 -9.44 -13.14
C SER A 206 -7.69 -9.34 -11.95
N SER A 207 -7.51 -8.33 -11.09
CA SER A 207 -8.34 -8.13 -9.90
C SER A 207 -9.80 -7.80 -10.23
N LYS A 208 -10.05 -7.02 -11.29
CA LYS A 208 -11.38 -6.51 -11.72
C LYS A 208 -12.18 -5.75 -10.64
N ILE A 209 -11.65 -5.58 -9.43
CA ILE A 209 -12.25 -4.84 -8.31
C ILE A 209 -11.48 -3.56 -7.97
N GLN A 210 -10.45 -3.21 -8.76
CA GLN A 210 -9.70 -1.97 -8.57
C GLN A 210 -10.63 -0.75 -8.66
N ASN A 211 -10.48 0.14 -7.69
CA ASN A 211 -11.26 1.36 -7.52
C ASN A 211 -12.78 1.14 -7.66
N CYS A 212 -13.31 0.12 -6.97
CA CYS A 212 -14.72 -0.25 -7.06
C CYS A 212 -15.67 0.68 -6.30
N PHE A 213 -15.14 1.58 -5.47
CA PHE A 213 -15.93 2.58 -4.74
C PHE A 213 -15.92 3.89 -5.52
N GLU A 214 -17.05 4.56 -5.62
CA GLU A 214 -17.15 5.88 -6.23
C GLU A 214 -17.99 6.79 -5.35
N HIS A 215 -17.73 8.10 -5.39
CA HIS A 215 -18.58 9.03 -4.67
C HIS A 215 -19.95 9.11 -5.33
N ASP A 216 -21.00 9.04 -4.51
CA ASP A 216 -22.34 9.36 -4.92
C ASP A 216 -22.70 10.77 -4.41
N GLU A 217 -22.82 11.72 -5.34
CA GLU A 217 -23.13 13.11 -5.01
C GLU A 217 -24.56 13.27 -4.45
N GLU A 218 -25.51 12.39 -4.81
CA GLU A 218 -26.91 12.50 -4.37
C GLU A 218 -27.05 12.09 -2.90
N SER A 219 -26.57 10.89 -2.55
CA SER A 219 -26.60 10.42 -1.15
C SER A 219 -25.52 11.05 -0.27
N ARG A 220 -24.53 11.71 -0.90
CA ARG A 220 -23.27 12.15 -0.28
C ARG A 220 -22.47 11.00 0.34
N GLY A 221 -22.74 9.76 -0.08
CA GLY A 221 -22.03 8.56 0.35
C GLY A 221 -21.10 8.03 -0.73
N TYR A 222 -21.03 6.71 -0.84
CA TYR A 222 -20.34 6.01 -1.90
C TYR A 222 -21.21 4.91 -2.51
N THR A 223 -20.90 4.56 -3.76
CA THR A 223 -21.53 3.49 -4.54
C THR A 223 -20.47 2.48 -5.01
N VAL A 224 -20.89 1.24 -5.19
CA VAL A 224 -20.16 0.15 -5.83
C VAL A 224 -20.86 -0.35 -7.10
N LYS A 225 -21.64 0.50 -7.77
CA LYS A 225 -22.40 0.15 -8.99
C LYS A 225 -21.56 -0.59 -10.04
N LYS A 226 -20.33 -0.12 -10.30
CA LYS A 226 -19.41 -0.78 -11.26
C LYS A 226 -19.02 -2.20 -10.84
N LEU A 227 -18.95 -2.48 -9.54
CA LEU A 227 -18.72 -3.84 -9.05
C LEU A 227 -19.94 -4.71 -9.31
N ILE A 228 -21.15 -4.21 -9.01
CA ILE A 228 -22.40 -4.92 -9.26
C ILE A 228 -22.53 -5.27 -10.74
N GLU A 229 -22.33 -4.31 -11.63
CA GLU A 229 -22.39 -4.52 -13.08
C GLU A 229 -21.44 -5.64 -13.54
N ARG A 230 -20.22 -5.71 -12.98
CA ARG A 230 -19.24 -6.76 -13.28
C ARG A 230 -19.64 -8.14 -12.73
N VAL A 231 -20.37 -8.18 -11.61
CA VAL A 231 -20.90 -9.43 -11.07
C VAL A 231 -22.08 -9.91 -11.91
N GLU A 232 -22.99 -9.01 -12.27
CA GLU A 232 -24.16 -9.29 -13.12
C GLU A 232 -23.76 -9.73 -14.54
N SER A 233 -22.71 -9.12 -15.10
CA SER A 233 -22.14 -9.51 -16.40
C SER A 233 -21.37 -10.84 -16.35
N LYS A 234 -21.17 -11.42 -15.15
CA LYS A 234 -20.33 -12.60 -14.88
C LYS A 234 -18.84 -12.39 -15.18
N ASP A 235 -18.39 -11.15 -15.29
CA ASP A 235 -16.96 -10.82 -15.35
C ASP A 235 -16.24 -11.15 -14.03
N ILE A 236 -16.98 -11.08 -12.93
CA ILE A 236 -16.52 -11.45 -11.59
C ILE A 236 -17.49 -12.49 -11.01
N PRO A 237 -17.02 -13.71 -10.71
CA PRO A 237 -17.82 -14.68 -9.96
C PRO A 237 -18.14 -14.15 -8.56
N ALA A 238 -19.42 -14.04 -8.20
CA ALA A 238 -19.84 -13.50 -6.91
C ALA A 238 -19.25 -14.26 -5.71
N GLY A 239 -19.14 -15.60 -5.82
CA GLY A 239 -18.59 -16.46 -4.76
C GLY A 239 -17.09 -16.26 -4.45
N GLU A 240 -16.38 -15.46 -5.25
CA GLU A 240 -15.00 -15.03 -4.96
C GLU A 240 -14.95 -13.78 -4.07
N LEU A 241 -16.09 -13.09 -3.88
CA LEU A 241 -16.16 -11.82 -3.16
C LEU A 241 -16.50 -12.01 -1.68
N PHE A 242 -15.77 -11.29 -0.84
CA PHE A 242 -16.00 -11.15 0.60
C PHE A 242 -16.13 -9.66 0.91
N ILE A 243 -17.27 -9.26 1.44
CA ILE A 243 -17.65 -7.86 1.64
C ILE A 243 -17.92 -7.63 3.12
N GLY A 244 -17.40 -6.53 3.66
CA GLY A 244 -17.69 -6.13 5.03
C GLY A 244 -17.73 -4.64 5.28
N GLY A 245 -18.30 -4.25 6.42
CA GLY A 245 -18.40 -2.85 6.85
C GLY A 245 -19.71 -2.19 6.43
N GLU A 246 -19.69 -0.86 6.33
CA GLU A 246 -20.90 -0.05 6.08
C GLU A 246 -21.65 -0.42 4.79
N LEU A 247 -20.93 -0.91 3.78
CA LEU A 247 -21.49 -1.33 2.48
C LEU A 247 -22.55 -2.41 2.66
N THR A 248 -22.47 -3.23 3.72
CA THR A 248 -23.44 -4.30 3.94
C THR A 248 -24.82 -3.80 4.36
N ASN A 249 -24.91 -2.53 4.78
CA ASN A 249 -26.14 -1.90 5.21
C ASN A 249 -26.82 -1.10 4.09
N THR A 250 -26.28 -1.13 2.87
CA THR A 250 -26.84 -0.42 1.72
C THR A 250 -27.64 -1.36 0.80
N PRO A 251 -28.52 -0.83 -0.07
CA PRO A 251 -29.19 -1.62 -1.10
C PRO A 251 -28.20 -2.36 -2.03
N GLU A 252 -27.03 -1.77 -2.27
CA GLU A 252 -25.97 -2.35 -3.10
C GLU A 252 -25.30 -3.56 -2.42
N GLY A 253 -25.06 -3.49 -1.10
CA GLY A 253 -24.60 -4.64 -0.34
C GLY A 253 -25.62 -5.79 -0.33
N ALA A 254 -26.91 -5.46 -0.19
CA ALA A 254 -27.99 -6.44 -0.31
C ALA A 254 -28.01 -7.08 -1.71
N ARG A 255 -27.86 -6.28 -2.76
CA ARG A 255 -27.79 -6.76 -4.14
C ARG A 255 -26.61 -7.72 -4.37
N LEU A 256 -25.42 -7.39 -3.88
CA LEU A 256 -24.25 -8.26 -4.00
C LEU A 256 -24.46 -9.59 -3.26
N LYS A 257 -25.15 -9.57 -2.12
CA LYS A 257 -25.53 -10.78 -1.39
C LYS A 257 -26.48 -11.66 -2.21
N GLU A 258 -27.51 -11.08 -2.84
CA GLU A 258 -28.43 -11.79 -3.72
C GLU A 258 -27.72 -12.44 -4.92
N LEU A 259 -26.70 -11.76 -5.45
CA LEU A 259 -25.87 -12.27 -6.55
C LEU A 259 -24.91 -13.39 -6.11
N GLY A 260 -24.79 -13.67 -4.81
CA GLY A 260 -23.99 -14.77 -4.26
C GLY A 260 -22.66 -14.37 -3.64
N ALA A 261 -22.42 -13.07 -3.40
CA ALA A 261 -21.25 -12.62 -2.64
C ALA A 261 -21.39 -12.96 -1.15
N GLN A 262 -20.25 -13.17 -0.48
CA GLN A 262 -20.23 -13.40 0.96
C GLN A 262 -20.19 -12.05 1.68
N VAL A 263 -21.25 -11.72 2.43
CA VAL A 263 -21.45 -10.40 3.04
C VAL A 263 -21.51 -10.50 4.55
N PHE A 264 -20.67 -9.72 5.24
CA PHE A 264 -20.48 -9.76 6.69
C PHE A 264 -20.64 -8.37 7.30
N ALA A 265 -21.33 -8.25 8.44
CA ALA A 265 -21.58 -6.93 9.04
C ALA A 265 -20.29 -6.15 9.37
N GLY A 266 -19.22 -6.86 9.75
CA GLY A 266 -17.94 -6.28 10.14
C GLY A 266 -16.82 -6.61 9.15
N ILE A 267 -15.87 -5.68 9.05
CA ILE A 267 -14.66 -5.79 8.21
C ILE A 267 -13.80 -6.98 8.62
N ARG A 268 -13.60 -7.16 9.93
CA ARG A 268 -12.83 -8.28 10.50
C ARG A 268 -13.42 -9.63 10.08
N ALA A 269 -14.74 -9.80 10.16
CA ALA A 269 -15.40 -11.04 9.75
C ALA A 269 -15.24 -11.33 8.24
N ALA A 270 -15.29 -10.29 7.39
CA ALA A 270 -15.03 -10.46 5.96
C ALA A 270 -13.58 -10.88 5.68
N ALA A 271 -12.63 -10.29 6.40
CA ALA A 271 -11.21 -10.64 6.32
C ALA A 271 -10.92 -12.06 6.84
N ASP A 272 -11.54 -12.46 7.95
CA ASP A 272 -11.46 -13.82 8.50
C ASP A 272 -11.94 -14.86 7.48
N ALA A 273 -13.09 -14.61 6.85
CA ALA A 273 -13.63 -15.49 5.84
C ALA A 273 -12.73 -15.58 4.59
N ALA A 274 -12.16 -14.45 4.14
CA ALA A 274 -11.21 -14.44 3.04
C ALA A 274 -9.92 -15.21 3.40
N ARG A 275 -9.40 -15.06 4.62
CA ARG A 275 -8.24 -15.84 5.11
C ARG A 275 -8.53 -17.32 5.20
N ALA A 276 -9.71 -17.71 5.67
CA ALA A 276 -10.12 -19.11 5.71
C ALA A 276 -10.15 -19.70 4.30
N ARG A 277 -10.63 -18.93 3.30
CA ARG A 277 -10.55 -19.34 1.89
C ARG A 277 -9.11 -19.51 1.41
N VAL A 278 -8.21 -18.57 1.76
CA VAL A 278 -6.79 -18.67 1.38
C VAL A 278 -6.11 -19.87 2.03
N ALA A 279 -6.36 -20.13 3.31
CA ALA A 279 -5.81 -21.30 4.00
C ALA A 279 -6.26 -22.61 3.34
N GLY A 280 -7.55 -22.71 2.98
CA GLY A 280 -8.06 -23.88 2.26
C GLY A 280 -7.46 -24.11 0.88
N LEU A 281 -6.90 -23.08 0.22
CA LEU A 281 -6.17 -23.24 -1.05
C LEU A 281 -4.76 -23.81 -0.88
N HIS A 282 -4.19 -23.73 0.33
CA HIS A 282 -2.86 -24.26 0.63
C HIS A 282 -2.88 -25.72 1.09
N ASP A 283 -4.04 -26.20 1.56
CA ASP A 283 -4.23 -27.58 2.01
C ASP A 283 -4.63 -28.55 0.88
N GLU A 284 -4.90 -28.04 -0.34
CA GLU A 284 -5.18 -28.80 -1.57
C GLU A 284 -3.91 -29.00 -2.43
#